data_AF-A0A6S7FW53-F1
#
_entry.id   AF-A0A6S7FW53-F1
#
_cell.length_a   1.000
_cell.length_b   1.000
_cell.length_c   1.000
_cell.angle_alpha   90.00
_cell.angle_beta   90.00
_cell.angle_gamma   90.00
#
_symmetry.space_group_name_H-M   'P 1'
#
loop_
_entity.id
_entity.type
_entity.pdbx_description
1 polymer ?
#
loop_
_entity_poly.entity_id
_entity_poly.type
_entity_poly.pdbx_seq_one_letter_code
_entity_poly.pdbx_strand_id
1 'polypeptide(L)'
;MLLHAADAVQQGDRKILLRMVDTDVLVLAVAVFHHLSSMRPEEQLEVWVAFGTGINLRYIPAHSIACNLGPERSKALPAFHAFTGCDTVSCFAGWGKKTAMEAWKACPEVTSAFLSLSCPLAQITDRNMELLQRFVILMYDRTSNKTKVNHARKALFSKKGKSLDLIPPTLAALYEHMKRTALQAGHCWGQCLVVRPQLPSPEEWGWVLTAGSPSGQPFQMSQSLVESLYDAGATKDVKEGVPVSRLT
;
A
#
# COMPACT_ATOMS: atom_id res chain seq x y z
N MET A 1 -10.96 1.49 -14.48
CA MET A 1 -9.92 2.50 -14.81
C MET A 1 -8.64 1.85 -15.31
N LEU A 2 -7.95 1.02 -14.49
CA LEU A 2 -6.69 0.37 -14.91
C LEU A 2 -6.89 -0.68 -16.02
N LEU A 3 -8.00 -1.39 -16.02
CA LEU A 3 -8.39 -2.26 -17.13
C LEU A 3 -8.48 -1.48 -18.47
N HIS A 4 -9.06 -0.27 -18.47
CA HIS A 4 -9.10 0.57 -19.67
C HIS A 4 -7.72 1.10 -20.06
N ALA A 5 -6.85 1.37 -19.08
CA ALA A 5 -5.46 1.71 -19.35
C ALA A 5 -4.72 0.56 -20.06
N ALA A 6 -4.97 -0.69 -19.64
CA ALA A 6 -4.42 -1.86 -20.30
C ALA A 6 -4.93 -2.01 -21.75
N ASP A 7 -6.24 -1.82 -21.96
CA ASP A 7 -6.84 -1.83 -23.31
C ASP A 7 -6.26 -0.74 -24.22
N ALA A 8 -6.13 0.50 -23.73
CA ALA A 8 -5.48 1.59 -24.45
C ALA A 8 -4.03 1.26 -24.86
N VAL A 9 -3.24 0.70 -23.94
CA VAL A 9 -1.88 0.23 -24.24
C VAL A 9 -1.91 -0.88 -25.32
N GLN A 10 -2.84 -1.83 -25.23
CA GLN A 10 -2.99 -2.87 -26.26
C GLN A 10 -3.37 -2.30 -27.63
N GLN A 11 -4.10 -1.19 -27.67
CA GLN A 11 -4.46 -0.47 -28.90
C GLN A 11 -3.30 0.40 -29.46
N GLY A 12 -2.22 0.57 -28.71
CA GLY A 12 -1.01 1.27 -29.14
C GLY A 12 -0.81 2.64 -28.50
N ASP A 13 -1.61 3.00 -27.49
CA ASP A 13 -1.41 4.23 -26.75
C ASP A 13 -0.14 4.15 -25.89
N ARG A 14 0.76 5.12 -26.10
CA ARG A 14 2.06 5.21 -25.41
C ARG A 14 2.04 6.14 -24.21
N LYS A 15 1.02 6.99 -24.10
CA LYS A 15 0.88 7.98 -23.04
C LYS A 15 -0.50 7.88 -22.43
N ILE A 16 -0.57 7.29 -21.25
CA ILE A 16 -1.81 7.10 -20.51
C ILE A 16 -1.90 8.14 -19.40
N LEU A 17 -2.96 8.95 -19.42
CA LEU A 17 -3.29 9.84 -18.31
C LEU A 17 -4.48 9.30 -17.54
N LEU A 18 -4.24 8.91 -16.29
CA LEU A 18 -5.28 8.51 -15.36
C LEU A 18 -5.68 9.74 -14.52
N ARG A 19 -6.98 10.03 -14.41
CA ARG A 19 -7.49 11.16 -13.61
C ARG A 19 -8.18 10.64 -12.36
N MET A 20 -7.70 11.05 -11.19
CA MET A 20 -8.21 10.59 -9.91
C MET A 20 -7.94 11.58 -8.78
N VAL A 21 -8.64 11.39 -7.67
CA VAL A 21 -8.38 12.10 -6.40
C VAL A 21 -7.87 11.16 -5.31
N ASP A 22 -7.92 9.86 -5.57
CA ASP A 22 -7.61 8.80 -4.60
C ASP A 22 -6.18 8.27 -4.80
N THR A 23 -5.47 8.12 -3.67
CA THR A 23 -4.08 7.64 -3.63
C THR A 23 -3.98 6.16 -3.97
N ASP A 24 -5.03 5.38 -3.69
CA ASP A 24 -5.06 3.95 -4.00
C ASP A 24 -4.82 3.73 -5.50
N VAL A 25 -5.41 4.55 -6.36
CA VAL A 25 -5.24 4.37 -7.81
C VAL A 25 -3.83 4.72 -8.28
N LEU A 26 -3.15 5.68 -7.64
CA LEU A 26 -1.72 5.93 -7.91
C LEU A 26 -0.87 4.72 -7.54
N VAL A 27 -1.12 4.13 -6.36
CA VAL A 27 -0.44 2.91 -5.90
C VAL A 27 -0.61 1.78 -6.91
N LEU A 28 -1.84 1.58 -7.38
CA LEU A 28 -2.14 0.55 -8.37
C LEU A 28 -1.51 0.84 -9.74
N ALA A 29 -1.50 2.09 -10.19
CA ALA A 29 -0.84 2.49 -11.45
C ALA A 29 0.66 2.18 -11.42
N VAL A 30 1.34 2.45 -10.30
CA VAL A 30 2.73 2.08 -10.07
C VAL A 30 2.90 0.55 -10.08
N ALA A 31 2.00 -0.17 -9.39
CA ALA A 31 2.09 -1.62 -9.26
C ALA A 31 1.94 -2.37 -10.60
N VAL A 32 1.05 -1.91 -11.48
CA VAL A 32 0.80 -2.56 -12.78
C VAL A 32 1.71 -2.07 -13.89
N PHE A 33 2.45 -0.97 -13.71
CA PHE A 33 3.23 -0.33 -14.78
C PHE A 33 4.14 -1.32 -15.54
N HIS A 34 4.92 -2.14 -14.81
CA HIS A 34 5.84 -3.09 -15.45
C HIS A 34 5.09 -4.14 -16.28
N HIS A 35 3.89 -4.55 -15.85
CA HIS A 35 3.03 -5.43 -16.65
C HIS A 35 2.50 -4.71 -17.89
N LEU A 36 2.05 -3.46 -17.76
CA LEU A 36 1.60 -2.66 -18.91
C LEU A 36 2.71 -2.48 -19.94
N SER A 37 3.91 -2.12 -19.48
CA SER A 37 5.10 -1.95 -20.33
C SER A 37 5.48 -3.26 -21.04
N SER A 38 5.34 -4.40 -20.37
CA SER A 38 5.63 -5.72 -20.97
C SER A 38 4.68 -6.13 -22.10
N MET A 39 3.51 -5.49 -22.24
CA MET A 39 2.60 -5.76 -23.35
C MET A 39 3.13 -5.23 -24.68
N ARG A 40 3.99 -4.20 -24.66
CA ARG A 40 4.66 -3.65 -25.85
C ARG A 40 6.12 -3.24 -25.53
N PRO A 41 7.04 -4.21 -25.42
CA PRO A 41 8.42 -3.95 -24.95
C PRO A 41 9.24 -2.99 -25.84
N GLU A 42 8.90 -2.88 -27.12
CA GLU A 42 9.60 -2.00 -28.08
C GLU A 42 9.17 -0.53 -27.98
N GLU A 43 8.11 -0.23 -27.21
CA GLU A 43 7.52 1.10 -27.13
C GLU A 43 7.72 1.70 -25.72
N GLN A 44 8.13 2.96 -25.66
CA GLN A 44 8.27 3.66 -24.39
C GLN A 44 6.88 4.08 -23.87
N LEU A 45 6.37 3.35 -22.88
CA LEU A 45 5.11 3.65 -22.20
C LEU A 45 5.33 4.69 -21.08
N GLU A 46 4.55 5.76 -21.10
CA GLU A 46 4.40 6.71 -20.00
C GLU A 46 3.02 6.60 -19.37
N VAL A 47 2.98 6.34 -18.07
CA VAL A 47 1.74 6.39 -17.27
C VAL A 47 1.81 7.57 -16.31
N TRP A 48 0.85 8.48 -16.45
CA TRP A 48 0.70 9.69 -15.65
C TRP A 48 -0.59 9.63 -14.84
N VAL A 49 -0.55 10.21 -13.65
CA VAL A 49 -1.68 10.33 -12.74
C VAL A 49 -1.96 11.82 -12.49
N ALA A 50 -3.05 12.33 -13.05
CA ALA A 50 -3.61 13.63 -12.71
C ALA A 50 -4.34 13.51 -11.37
N PHE A 51 -3.66 13.92 -10.30
CA PHE A 51 -4.06 13.75 -8.91
C PHE A 51 -4.55 15.07 -8.28
N GLY A 52 -5.74 15.05 -7.67
CA GLY A 52 -6.33 16.20 -6.99
C GLY A 52 -7.25 17.05 -7.88
N THR A 53 -7.64 18.23 -7.39
CA THR A 53 -8.61 19.11 -8.06
C THR A 53 -8.22 20.58 -8.00
N GLY A 54 -8.65 21.36 -8.99
CA GLY A 54 -8.46 22.80 -9.02
C GLY A 54 -6.98 23.20 -8.91
N ILE A 55 -6.68 24.11 -7.99
CA ILE A 55 -5.32 24.59 -7.73
C ILE A 55 -4.36 23.52 -7.19
N ASN A 56 -4.91 22.41 -6.66
CA ASN A 56 -4.12 21.32 -6.07
C ASN A 56 -3.87 20.17 -7.05
N LEU A 57 -4.31 20.30 -8.31
CA LEU A 57 -4.09 19.31 -9.36
C LEU A 57 -2.59 19.18 -9.66
N ARG A 58 -2.08 17.94 -9.60
CA ARG A 58 -0.69 17.60 -9.87
C ARG A 58 -0.61 16.43 -10.83
N TYR A 59 0.40 16.41 -11.69
CA TYR A 59 0.68 15.29 -12.59
C TYR A 59 1.82 14.47 -12.02
N ILE A 60 1.52 13.24 -11.63
CA ILE A 60 2.47 12.33 -10.97
C ILE A 60 2.91 11.26 -11.99
N PRO A 61 4.21 11.10 -12.27
CA PRO A 61 4.70 10.11 -13.22
C PRO A 61 4.77 8.72 -12.56
N ALA A 62 3.69 7.95 -12.62
CA ALA A 62 3.63 6.60 -12.07
C ALA A 62 4.70 5.67 -12.67
N HIS A 63 4.99 5.83 -13.97
CA HIS A 63 6.05 5.11 -14.67
C HIS A 63 7.45 5.37 -14.06
N SER A 64 7.81 6.63 -13.79
CA SER A 64 9.11 6.96 -13.17
C SER A 64 9.22 6.38 -11.76
N ILE A 65 8.14 6.45 -10.97
CA ILE A 65 8.10 5.85 -9.62
C ILE A 65 8.31 4.33 -9.71
N ALA A 66 7.61 3.65 -10.62
CA ALA A 66 7.73 2.22 -10.80
C ALA A 66 9.13 1.79 -11.26
N CYS A 67 9.77 2.55 -12.15
CA CYS A 67 11.15 2.31 -12.56
C CYS A 67 12.13 2.47 -11.39
N ASN A 68 11.96 3.53 -10.58
CA ASN A 68 12.83 3.79 -9.42
C ASN A 68 12.67 2.74 -8.31
N LEU A 69 11.46 2.21 -8.10
CA LEU A 69 11.22 1.15 -7.13
C LEU A 69 11.70 -0.22 -7.62
N GLY A 70 11.71 -0.42 -8.94
CA GLY A 70 11.92 -1.73 -9.56
C GLY A 70 10.65 -2.59 -9.54
N PRO A 71 10.65 -3.71 -10.29
CA PRO A 71 9.45 -4.51 -10.56
C PRO A 71 8.85 -5.14 -9.29
N GLU A 72 9.68 -5.71 -8.42
CA GLU A 72 9.20 -6.39 -7.22
C GLU A 72 8.56 -5.43 -6.21
N ARG A 73 9.23 -4.33 -5.88
CA ARG A 73 8.69 -3.35 -4.92
C ARG A 73 7.48 -2.62 -5.47
N SER A 74 7.44 -2.35 -6.77
CA SER A 74 6.25 -1.80 -7.43
C SER A 74 5.06 -2.74 -7.24
N LYS A 75 5.24 -4.04 -7.55
CA LYS A 75 4.19 -5.04 -7.40
C LYS A 75 3.78 -5.31 -5.95
N ALA A 76 4.70 -5.13 -4.99
CA ALA A 76 4.46 -5.26 -3.56
C ALA A 76 3.75 -4.04 -2.92
N LEU A 77 3.72 -2.91 -3.62
CA LEU A 77 3.23 -1.64 -3.10
C LEU A 77 1.74 -1.66 -2.66
N PRO A 78 0.82 -2.36 -3.35
CA PRO A 78 -0.57 -2.48 -2.91
C PRO A 78 -0.71 -3.11 -1.53
N ALA A 79 -0.01 -4.22 -1.26
CA ALA A 79 -0.03 -4.85 0.06
C ALA A 79 0.62 -3.97 1.12
N PHE A 80 1.76 -3.34 0.82
CA PHE A 80 2.36 -2.38 1.75
C PHE A 80 1.41 -1.23 2.09
N HIS A 81 0.73 -0.67 1.09
CA HIS A 81 -0.21 0.43 1.27
C HIS A 81 -1.38 0.02 2.15
N ALA A 82 -2.06 -1.08 1.82
CA ALA A 82 -3.17 -1.59 2.63
C ALA A 82 -2.72 -2.00 4.04
N PHE A 83 -1.59 -2.70 4.17
CA PHE A 83 -1.07 -3.18 5.45
C PHE A 83 -0.76 -2.04 6.43
N THR A 84 -0.27 -0.92 5.91
CA THR A 84 0.08 0.26 6.72
C THR A 84 -1.09 1.23 6.90
N GLY A 85 -2.25 0.90 6.32
CA GLY A 85 -3.52 1.59 6.47
C GLY A 85 -4.04 2.18 5.17
N CYS A 86 -5.27 1.86 4.80
CA CYS A 86 -6.06 2.49 3.74
C CYS A 86 -7.51 2.62 4.22
N ASP A 87 -8.45 2.93 3.32
CA ASP A 87 -9.85 3.13 3.70
C ASP A 87 -10.51 1.88 4.30
N THR A 88 -10.09 0.68 3.86
CA THR A 88 -10.67 -0.60 4.29
C THR A 88 -9.82 -1.37 5.29
N VAL A 89 -8.55 -0.98 5.47
CA VAL A 89 -7.60 -1.68 6.35
C VAL A 89 -7.02 -0.67 7.33
N SER A 90 -7.12 -0.94 8.63
CA SER A 90 -6.68 -0.02 9.68
C SER A 90 -5.19 0.34 9.60
N CYS A 91 -4.80 1.49 10.14
CA CYS A 91 -3.39 1.81 10.35
C CYS A 91 -2.87 1.26 11.68
N PHE A 92 -1.54 1.24 11.85
CA PHE A 92 -0.91 1.00 13.14
C PHE A 92 -0.85 2.33 13.92
N ALA A 93 -1.44 2.37 15.12
CA ALA A 93 -1.49 3.57 15.94
C ALA A 93 -0.10 4.17 16.18
N GLY A 94 0.06 5.49 15.95
CA GLY A 94 1.34 6.19 16.12
C GLY A 94 2.39 5.92 15.03
N TRP A 95 2.13 5.05 14.04
CA TRP A 95 3.08 4.69 12.99
C TRP A 95 2.53 4.97 11.59
N GLY A 96 2.98 6.08 11.01
CA GLY A 96 2.64 6.45 9.63
C GLY A 96 3.45 5.70 8.56
N LYS A 97 3.03 5.86 7.30
CA LYS A 97 3.64 5.18 6.15
C LYS A 97 5.11 5.57 5.91
N LYS A 98 5.51 6.78 6.31
CA LYS A 98 6.93 7.19 6.31
C LYS A 98 7.77 6.26 7.19
N THR A 99 7.33 6.00 8.42
CA THR A 99 8.07 5.11 9.34
C THR A 99 8.03 3.67 8.87
N ALA A 100 6.91 3.22 8.31
CA ALA A 100 6.78 1.90 7.70
C ALA A 100 7.72 1.72 6.50
N MET A 101 7.89 2.75 5.67
CA MET A 101 8.84 2.73 4.55
C MET A 101 10.28 2.59 5.03
N GLU A 102 10.66 3.32 6.08
CA GLU A 102 11.99 3.16 6.69
C GLU A 102 12.19 1.77 7.32
N ALA A 103 11.14 1.17 7.88
CA ALA A 103 11.19 -0.21 8.36
C ALA A 103 11.34 -1.22 7.20
N TRP A 104 10.70 -0.97 6.05
CA TRP A 104 10.84 -1.82 4.86
C TRP A 104 12.26 -1.74 4.30
N LYS A 105 12.86 -0.55 4.25
CA LYS A 105 14.28 -0.40 3.89
C LYS A 105 15.21 -1.21 4.81
N ALA A 106 14.90 -1.25 6.11
CA ALA A 106 15.66 -2.01 7.10
C ALA A 106 15.35 -3.53 7.13
N CYS A 107 14.33 -3.99 6.40
CA CYS A 107 13.92 -5.39 6.31
C CYS A 107 13.52 -5.74 4.87
N PRO A 108 14.47 -5.75 3.92
CA PRO A 108 14.16 -6.00 2.51
C PRO A 108 13.50 -7.37 2.26
N GLU A 109 13.71 -8.35 3.14
CA GLU A 109 13.15 -9.71 3.03
C GLU A 109 11.63 -9.74 3.08
N VAL A 110 10.99 -8.75 3.75
CA VAL A 110 9.53 -8.63 3.82
C VAL A 110 8.88 -8.41 2.44
N THR A 111 9.66 -7.97 1.44
CA THR A 111 9.17 -7.78 0.07
C THR A 111 8.47 -9.02 -0.47
N SER A 112 8.99 -10.22 -0.18
CA SER A 112 8.38 -11.49 -0.59
C SER A 112 6.99 -11.72 0.03
N ALA A 113 6.79 -11.31 1.30
CA ALA A 113 5.49 -11.38 1.95
C ALA A 113 4.51 -10.35 1.35
N PHE A 114 4.96 -9.11 1.11
CA PHE A 114 4.11 -8.11 0.45
C PHE A 114 3.75 -8.48 -0.99
N LEU A 115 4.67 -9.10 -1.74
CA LEU A 115 4.36 -9.68 -3.05
C LEU A 115 3.29 -10.76 -2.95
N SER A 116 3.44 -11.69 -1.99
CA SER A 116 2.44 -12.74 -1.74
C SER A 116 1.07 -12.15 -1.42
N LEU A 117 1.00 -11.10 -0.58
CA LEU A 117 -0.24 -10.44 -0.19
C LEU A 117 -0.82 -9.52 -1.28
N SER A 118 -0.05 -9.14 -2.29
CA SER A 118 -0.53 -8.32 -3.43
C SER A 118 -1.13 -9.16 -4.56
N CYS A 119 -1.23 -10.48 -4.38
CA CYS A 119 -1.87 -11.42 -5.30
C CYS A 119 -3.01 -12.17 -4.58
N PRO A 120 -4.03 -12.67 -5.31
CA PRO A 120 -5.00 -13.59 -4.75
C PRO A 120 -4.31 -14.81 -4.14
N LEU A 121 -4.58 -15.07 -2.86
CA LEU A 121 -3.97 -16.17 -2.12
C LEU A 121 -5.06 -16.94 -1.34
N ALA A 122 -4.86 -18.25 -1.16
CA ALA A 122 -5.83 -19.09 -0.48
C ALA A 122 -5.78 -18.91 1.06
N GLN A 123 -4.57 -18.74 1.61
CA GLN A 123 -4.36 -18.55 3.04
C GLN A 123 -3.05 -17.82 3.33
N ILE A 124 -2.99 -17.13 4.46
CA ILE A 124 -1.76 -16.52 4.97
C ILE A 124 -0.81 -17.64 5.42
N THR A 125 0.36 -17.74 4.80
CA THR A 125 1.36 -18.76 5.12
C THR A 125 2.16 -18.40 6.38
N ASP A 126 2.77 -19.41 7.01
CA ASP A 126 3.68 -19.19 8.14
C ASP A 126 4.85 -18.28 7.75
N ARG A 127 5.36 -18.41 6.52
CA ARG A 127 6.43 -17.56 6.01
C ARG A 127 6.01 -16.10 5.92
N ASN A 128 4.79 -15.83 5.43
CA ASN A 128 4.24 -14.47 5.42
C ASN A 128 4.16 -13.92 6.85
N MET A 129 3.67 -14.76 7.79
CA MET A 129 3.53 -14.39 9.19
C MET A 129 4.88 -14.09 9.87
N GLU A 130 5.93 -14.85 9.58
CA GLU A 130 7.28 -14.61 10.10
C GLU A 130 7.86 -13.28 9.64
N LEU A 131 7.79 -13.02 8.33
CA LEU A 131 8.34 -11.81 7.72
C LEU A 131 7.59 -10.56 8.17
N LEU A 132 6.26 -10.62 8.20
CA LEU A 132 5.43 -9.47 8.60
C LEU A 132 5.50 -9.21 10.11
N GLN A 133 5.69 -10.24 10.94
CA GLN A 133 6.05 -10.03 12.35
C GLN A 133 7.37 -9.27 12.49
N ARG A 134 8.42 -9.69 11.77
CA ARG A 134 9.72 -9.02 11.83
C ARG A 134 9.61 -7.56 11.41
N PHE A 135 8.90 -7.30 10.31
CA PHE A 135 8.63 -5.96 9.81
C PHE A 135 7.90 -5.08 10.84
N VAL A 136 6.80 -5.57 11.43
CA VAL A 136 6.05 -4.84 12.46
C VAL A 136 6.91 -4.57 13.69
N ILE A 137 7.73 -5.52 14.12
CA ILE A 137 8.66 -5.28 15.24
C ILE A 137 9.61 -4.12 14.94
N LEU A 138 10.16 -4.05 13.72
CA LEU A 138 11.07 -2.98 13.30
C LEU A 138 10.39 -1.63 13.07
N MET A 139 9.07 -1.62 12.84
CA MET A 139 8.27 -0.39 12.90
C MET A 139 8.28 0.17 14.31
N TYR A 140 8.03 -0.66 15.33
CA TYR A 140 7.88 -0.21 16.72
C TYR A 140 9.20 -0.05 17.49
N ASP A 141 10.22 -0.83 17.14
CA ASP A 141 11.54 -0.82 17.77
C ASP A 141 12.60 -1.25 16.74
N ARG A 142 13.22 -0.28 16.06
CA ARG A 142 14.18 -0.49 14.97
C ARG A 142 15.42 -1.28 15.39
N THR A 143 15.77 -1.25 16.68
CA THR A 143 16.97 -1.91 17.22
C THR A 143 16.66 -3.29 17.80
N SER A 144 15.38 -3.70 17.80
CA SER A 144 14.95 -4.97 18.35
C SER A 144 15.55 -6.15 17.58
N ASN A 145 16.05 -7.14 18.31
CA ASN A 145 16.46 -8.44 17.78
C ASN A 145 15.35 -9.50 17.83
N LYS A 146 14.14 -9.13 18.24
CA LYS A 146 13.02 -10.07 18.36
C LYS A 146 12.43 -10.41 16.99
N THR A 147 11.98 -11.65 16.85
CA THR A 147 11.35 -12.16 15.62
C THR A 147 9.86 -12.45 15.80
N LYS A 148 9.37 -12.51 17.03
CA LYS A 148 7.96 -12.77 17.36
C LYS A 148 7.32 -11.56 18.01
N VAL A 149 6.16 -11.13 17.50
CA VAL A 149 5.55 -9.85 17.87
C VAL A 149 5.16 -9.81 19.34
N ASN A 150 4.68 -10.92 19.91
CA ASN A 150 4.32 -11.00 21.33
C ASN A 150 5.54 -10.84 22.25
N HIS A 151 6.72 -11.32 21.85
CA HIS A 151 7.96 -11.11 22.62
C HIS A 151 8.40 -9.64 22.58
N ALA A 152 8.31 -8.99 21.42
CA ALA A 152 8.58 -7.56 21.29
C ALA A 152 7.56 -6.72 22.08
N ARG A 153 6.27 -7.08 22.01
CA ARG A 153 5.19 -6.47 22.78
C ARG A 153 5.46 -6.54 24.27
N LYS A 154 5.79 -7.73 24.80
CA LYS A 154 6.16 -7.91 26.21
C LYS A 154 7.36 -7.05 26.60
N ALA A 155 8.43 -7.07 25.80
CA ALA A 155 9.64 -6.29 26.08
C ALA A 155 9.38 -4.77 26.09
N LEU A 156 8.56 -4.26 25.18
CA LEU A 156 8.20 -2.84 25.13
C LEU A 156 7.23 -2.45 26.25
N PHE A 157 6.31 -3.34 26.62
CA PHE A 157 5.38 -3.12 27.73
C PHE A 157 6.09 -3.03 29.09
N SER A 158 7.19 -3.78 29.26
CA SER A 158 8.03 -3.70 30.48
C SER A 158 8.83 -2.40 30.61
N LYS A 159 8.91 -1.56 29.57
CA LYS A 159 9.60 -0.27 29.63
C LYS A 159 8.67 0.78 30.25
N LYS A 160 9.13 1.47 31.31
CA LYS A 160 8.35 2.50 32.02
C LYS A 160 7.86 3.58 31.06
N GLY A 161 6.57 3.92 31.13
CA GLY A 161 5.99 5.07 30.42
C GLY A 161 5.53 4.83 28.98
N LYS A 162 5.47 3.58 28.49
CA LYS A 162 4.86 3.29 27.18
C LYS A 162 3.34 3.10 27.28
N SER A 163 2.58 3.88 26.52
CA SER A 163 1.15 3.65 26.30
C SER A 163 0.92 2.41 25.43
N LEU A 164 -0.32 1.89 25.43
CA LEU A 164 -0.70 0.73 24.63
C LEU A 164 -0.56 0.97 23.11
N ASP A 165 -0.60 2.23 22.67
CA ASP A 165 -0.44 2.61 21.26
C ASP A 165 1.03 2.54 20.81
N LEU A 166 1.98 2.52 21.76
CA LEU A 166 3.42 2.48 21.49
C LEU A 166 4.02 1.07 21.57
N ILE A 167 3.18 0.04 21.55
CA ILE A 167 3.56 -1.37 21.53
C ILE A 167 2.90 -2.09 20.36
N PRO A 168 3.60 -3.03 19.69
CA PRO A 168 3.09 -3.71 18.52
C PRO A 168 1.86 -4.54 18.85
N PRO A 169 0.96 -4.82 17.89
CA PRO A 169 -0.26 -5.60 18.12
C PRO A 169 0.03 -7.00 18.66
N THR A 170 -1.00 -7.68 19.17
CA THR A 170 -0.89 -9.10 19.48
C THR A 170 -0.74 -9.91 18.19
N LEU A 171 -0.20 -11.13 18.31
CA LEU A 171 -0.10 -12.05 17.17
C LEU A 171 -1.44 -12.29 16.49
N ALA A 172 -2.51 -12.48 17.27
CA ALA A 172 -3.86 -12.71 16.74
C ALA A 172 -4.39 -11.49 15.98
N ALA A 173 -4.26 -10.28 16.55
CA ALA A 173 -4.68 -9.06 15.88
C ALA A 173 -3.89 -8.81 14.58
N LEU A 174 -2.58 -9.09 14.60
CA LEU A 174 -1.75 -9.00 13.40
C LEU A 174 -2.18 -10.00 12.31
N TYR A 175 -2.55 -11.22 12.69
CA TYR A 175 -3.01 -12.22 11.74
C TYR A 175 -4.31 -11.79 11.03
N GLU A 176 -5.30 -11.30 11.78
CA GLU A 176 -6.53 -10.76 11.19
C GLU A 176 -6.26 -9.52 10.32
N HIS A 177 -5.28 -8.70 10.71
CA HIS A 177 -4.82 -7.57 9.91
C HIS A 177 -4.23 -7.98 8.56
N MET A 178 -3.44 -9.05 8.56
CA MET A 178 -2.87 -9.64 7.35
C MET A 178 -3.93 -10.22 6.43
N LYS A 179 -4.96 -10.85 6.99
CA LYS A 179 -6.12 -11.33 6.23
C LYS A 179 -6.85 -10.18 5.53
N ARG A 180 -7.18 -9.10 6.25
CA ARG A 180 -7.82 -7.93 5.64
C ARG A 180 -6.95 -7.28 4.56
N THR A 181 -5.64 -7.22 4.82
CA THR A 181 -4.66 -6.75 3.82
C THR A 181 -4.69 -7.61 2.56
N ALA A 182 -4.69 -8.94 2.69
CA ALA A 182 -4.73 -9.86 1.55
C ALA A 182 -6.04 -9.76 0.76
N LEU A 183 -7.17 -9.56 1.44
CA LEU A 183 -8.45 -9.29 0.78
C LEU A 183 -8.37 -8.02 -0.06
N GLN A 184 -7.90 -6.92 0.54
CA GLN A 184 -7.83 -5.64 -0.16
C GLN A 184 -6.79 -5.65 -1.28
N ALA A 185 -5.53 -5.96 -0.95
CA ALA A 185 -4.40 -5.82 -1.87
C ALA A 185 -4.33 -6.96 -2.89
N GLY A 186 -4.63 -8.19 -2.48
CA GLY A 186 -4.52 -9.37 -3.33
C GLY A 186 -5.79 -9.64 -4.11
N HIS A 187 -6.91 -9.80 -3.41
CA HIS A 187 -8.17 -10.18 -4.05
C HIS A 187 -8.85 -9.01 -4.77
N CYS A 188 -8.99 -7.84 -4.14
CA CYS A 188 -9.63 -6.69 -4.78
C CYS A 188 -8.69 -5.98 -5.78
N TRP A 189 -7.51 -5.58 -5.32
CA TRP A 189 -6.59 -4.76 -6.09
C TRP A 189 -5.67 -5.54 -7.03
N GLY A 190 -5.18 -6.70 -6.60
CA GLY A 190 -4.29 -7.56 -7.38
C GLY A 190 -4.94 -8.08 -8.66
N GLN A 191 -6.27 -7.98 -8.78
CA GLN A 191 -7.05 -8.34 -9.96
C GLN A 191 -7.58 -7.13 -10.74
N CYS A 192 -7.01 -5.93 -10.56
CA CYS A 192 -7.52 -4.68 -11.17
C CYS A 192 -7.49 -4.63 -12.72
N LEU A 193 -6.83 -5.60 -13.37
CA LEU A 193 -6.81 -5.80 -14.82
C LEU A 193 -7.70 -6.96 -15.28
N VAL A 194 -8.46 -7.58 -14.37
CA VAL A 194 -9.41 -8.66 -14.68
C VAL A 194 -10.80 -8.04 -14.87
N VAL A 195 -11.49 -8.39 -15.96
CA VAL A 195 -12.81 -7.82 -16.32
C VAL A 195 -13.87 -8.13 -15.25
N ARG A 196 -13.84 -9.34 -14.69
CA ARG A 196 -14.78 -9.82 -13.67
C ARG A 196 -14.01 -10.64 -12.63
N PRO A 197 -13.34 -9.99 -11.67
CA PRO A 197 -12.61 -10.69 -10.62
C PRO A 197 -13.59 -11.45 -9.72
N GLN A 198 -13.20 -12.65 -9.31
CA GLN A 198 -13.92 -13.39 -8.27
C GLN A 198 -13.30 -13.03 -6.92
N LEU A 199 -14.16 -12.67 -5.96
CA LEU A 199 -13.75 -12.30 -4.61
C LEU A 199 -14.17 -13.39 -3.62
N PRO A 200 -13.31 -13.76 -2.66
CA PRO A 200 -13.69 -14.67 -1.59
C PRO A 200 -14.65 -14.00 -0.60
N SER A 201 -15.27 -14.79 0.27
CA SER A 201 -16.12 -14.24 1.34
C SER A 201 -15.30 -13.39 2.30
N PRO A 202 -15.68 -12.13 2.60
CA PRO A 202 -14.98 -11.30 3.57
C PRO A 202 -14.82 -11.94 4.96
N GLU A 203 -15.75 -12.83 5.36
CA GLU A 203 -15.73 -13.51 6.67
C GLU A 203 -14.52 -14.43 6.83
N GLU A 204 -14.04 -15.02 5.74
CA GLU A 204 -12.82 -15.82 5.74
C GLU A 204 -11.55 -14.96 5.90
N TRP A 205 -11.69 -13.64 5.67
CA TRP A 205 -10.60 -12.68 5.56
C TRP A 205 -10.65 -11.56 6.61
N GLY A 206 -11.10 -11.89 7.82
CA GLY A 206 -10.94 -11.04 9.01
C GLY A 206 -12.01 -9.97 9.20
N TRP A 207 -13.17 -10.20 8.59
CA TRP A 207 -14.41 -9.44 8.78
C TRP A 207 -15.47 -10.30 9.45
N VAL A 208 -16.42 -9.65 10.13
CA VAL A 208 -17.63 -10.30 10.65
C VAL A 208 -18.84 -9.60 10.03
N LEU A 209 -19.73 -10.38 9.43
CA LEU A 209 -21.01 -9.85 8.96
C LEU A 209 -21.94 -9.69 10.16
N THR A 210 -22.42 -8.48 10.39
CA THR A 210 -23.44 -8.21 11.41
C THR A 210 -24.81 -8.25 10.75
N ALA A 211 -25.73 -9.04 11.32
CA ALA A 211 -27.09 -9.12 10.81
C ALA A 211 -27.73 -7.73 10.83
N GLY A 212 -28.15 -7.24 9.65
CA GLY A 212 -28.80 -5.93 9.47
C GLY A 212 -27.91 -4.79 8.97
N SER A 213 -26.60 -5.00 8.78
CA SER A 213 -25.71 -4.02 8.15
C SER A 213 -25.13 -4.59 6.84
N PRO A 214 -25.37 -3.98 5.67
CA PRO A 214 -24.76 -4.43 4.42
C PRO A 214 -23.23 -4.22 4.37
N SER A 215 -22.67 -3.46 5.32
CA SER A 215 -21.22 -3.33 5.52
C SER A 215 -20.78 -4.12 6.76
N GLY A 216 -20.00 -5.18 6.55
CA GLY A 216 -19.36 -5.94 7.63
C GLY A 216 -18.46 -5.07 8.50
N GLN A 217 -18.21 -5.49 9.75
CA GLN A 217 -17.30 -4.80 10.65
C GLN A 217 -15.97 -5.56 10.77
N PRO A 218 -14.83 -4.85 10.89
CA PRO A 218 -13.55 -5.50 11.08
C PRO A 218 -13.48 -6.09 12.49
N PHE A 219 -12.82 -7.25 12.64
CA PHE A 219 -12.46 -7.76 13.97
C PHE A 219 -11.57 -6.72 14.68
N GLN A 220 -12.06 -6.16 15.80
CA GLN A 220 -11.62 -4.87 16.34
C GLN A 220 -10.09 -4.74 16.53
N MET A 221 -9.53 -3.68 15.92
CA MET A 221 -8.37 -2.94 16.43
C MET A 221 -8.81 -1.49 16.63
N SER A 222 -8.48 -0.89 17.78
CA SER A 222 -8.85 0.49 18.10
C SER A 222 -8.27 1.45 17.06
N GLN A 223 -9.16 2.17 16.37
CA GLN A 223 -8.81 3.16 15.36
C GLN A 223 -8.55 4.53 16.00
N SER A 224 -7.42 5.15 15.65
CA SER A 224 -7.29 6.61 15.61
C SER A 224 -6.74 6.98 14.24
N LEU A 225 -7.56 7.66 13.44
CA LEU A 225 -7.29 8.18 12.10
C LEU A 225 -6.16 9.23 12.15
N VAL A 226 -5.30 9.31 11.12
CA VAL A 226 -4.78 10.58 10.52
C VAL A 226 -3.89 10.29 9.28
N GLU A 227 -4.13 11.14 8.28
CA GLU A 227 -3.43 11.42 7.02
C GLU A 227 -1.89 11.49 7.13
N SER A 228 -1.13 10.82 6.24
CA SER A 228 0.17 11.32 5.75
C SER A 228 0.84 10.37 4.73
N LEU A 229 0.89 10.80 3.47
CA LEU A 229 1.71 10.19 2.41
C LEU A 229 2.39 11.22 1.47
N TYR A 230 2.59 12.46 1.91
CA TYR A 230 3.05 13.54 1.02
C TYR A 230 4.57 13.72 0.87
N ASP A 231 5.42 13.10 1.70
CA ASP A 231 6.83 13.54 1.82
C ASP A 231 7.91 12.54 1.35
N ALA A 232 7.57 11.43 0.71
CA ALA A 232 8.56 10.38 0.45
C ALA A 232 9.26 10.43 -0.93
N GLY A 233 9.09 11.47 -1.76
CA GLY A 233 9.59 11.42 -3.14
C GLY A 233 9.99 12.71 -3.87
N ALA A 234 9.92 13.90 -3.24
CA ALA A 234 10.30 15.14 -3.93
C ALA A 234 11.67 15.64 -3.44
N THR A 235 12.73 15.26 -4.14
CA THR A 235 13.97 16.07 -4.15
C THR A 235 13.65 17.42 -4.79
N LYS A 236 13.82 18.49 -4.01
CA LYS A 236 13.64 19.87 -4.46
C LYS A 236 14.67 20.22 -5.53
N ASP A 237 14.22 20.33 -6.77
CA ASP A 237 14.85 21.17 -7.77
C ASP A 237 13.73 21.81 -8.60
N VAL A 238 13.26 22.98 -8.15
CA VAL A 238 12.46 23.89 -8.96
C VAL A 238 13.18 25.23 -8.93
N LYS A 239 13.82 25.56 -10.06
CA LYS A 239 14.30 26.91 -10.35
C LYS A 239 13.09 27.84 -10.43
N GLU A 240 13.11 28.91 -9.63
CA GLU A 240 12.12 29.98 -9.70
C GLU A 240 12.16 30.64 -11.08
N GLY A 241 11.03 30.56 -11.80
CA GLY A 241 10.78 31.29 -13.03
C GLY A 241 9.94 32.53 -12.74
N VAL A 242 10.43 33.68 -13.21
CA VAL A 242 9.93 35.06 -13.05
C VAL A 242 8.44 35.20 -13.43
N PRO A 243 7.63 36.00 -12.70
CA PRO A 243 6.22 36.20 -13.00
C PRO A 243 6.04 37.11 -14.23
N VAL A 244 5.32 36.61 -15.24
CA VAL A 244 4.80 37.45 -16.33
C VAL A 244 3.51 38.10 -15.85
N SER A 245 3.53 39.42 -15.74
CA SER A 245 2.39 40.27 -15.46
C SER A 245 1.34 40.17 -16.58
N ARG A 246 0.08 40.00 -16.19
CA ARG A 246 -1.08 40.25 -17.06
C ARG A 246 -1.21 41.76 -17.27
N LEU A 247 -1.23 42.19 -18.51
CA LEU A 247 -2.00 43.37 -18.94
C LEU A 247 -2.75 43.02 -20.22
N THR A 248 -3.94 43.61 -20.30
CA THR A 248 -4.95 43.62 -21.37
C THR A 248 -4.40 43.59 -22.79
#